data_AF-A0A1W9QDJ6-F1
#
_entry.id   AF-A0A1W9QDJ6-F1
#
_cell.length_a   1.000
_cell.length_b   1.000
_cell.length_c   1.000
_cell.angle_alpha   90.00
_cell.angle_beta   90.00
_cell.angle_gamma   90.00
#
_symmetry.space_group_name_H-M   'P 1'
#
loop_
_entity.id
_entity.type
_entity.pdbx_description
1 polymer ?
#
loop_
_entity_poly.entity_id
_entity_poly.type
_entity_poly.pdbx_seq_one_letter_code
_entity_poly.pdbx_strand_id
1 'polypeptide(L)'
;MRRAPRDLEPDEEREGEDAPREARGGRGGAVRGSAGRGSSGRDSGGRGTGGRGSSGRDAGGREGKKEKEPLTEAGLAEAALNYLNRYDASFQGLRRVLLRKIARDGDRAKLTEKEVDELLLRLEGSRVIDDQRYAENLTANLRSRGASSRKIAMKLRERGIQASDADKARETDRVSDLEAARTYARKRRLASRYNLEDPAERQKALAALARQGFSFEVAVRALAPVEEE
;
A
#
# COMPACT_ATOMS: atom_id res chain seq x y z
N MET A 1 -35.11 49.03 -44.98
CA MET A 1 -34.13 50.10 -44.65
C MET A 1 -33.03 49.52 -43.75
N ARG A 2 -31.97 50.29 -43.47
CA ARG A 2 -30.75 49.98 -42.69
C ARG A 2 -31.08 49.17 -41.41
N ARG A 3 -30.47 47.99 -41.15
CA ARG A 3 -29.12 47.72 -40.57
C ARG A 3 -28.89 48.34 -39.17
N ALA A 4 -28.45 47.49 -38.24
CA ALA A 4 -28.17 47.77 -36.83
C ALA A 4 -26.78 48.44 -36.58
N PRO A 5 -26.53 48.91 -35.34
CA PRO A 5 -25.61 48.23 -34.41
C PRO A 5 -26.36 47.64 -33.18
N ARG A 6 -25.83 46.73 -32.34
CA ARG A 6 -24.45 46.37 -31.94
C ARG A 6 -23.73 47.37 -31.02
N ASP A 7 -24.15 47.34 -29.76
CA ASP A 7 -23.30 47.51 -28.58
C ASP A 7 -23.20 46.08 -27.98
N LEU A 8 -22.07 45.36 -27.85
CA LEU A 8 -20.64 45.69 -27.82
C LEU A 8 -20.26 46.67 -26.69
N GLU A 9 -19.36 46.35 -25.77
CA GLU A 9 -18.71 45.10 -25.29
C GLU A 9 -18.30 45.38 -23.81
N PRO A 10 -17.71 44.44 -23.03
CA PRO A 10 -17.28 44.71 -21.65
C PRO A 10 -15.84 45.23 -21.55
N ASP A 11 -15.66 46.28 -20.75
CA ASP A 11 -14.42 46.95 -20.31
C ASP A 11 -14.76 47.62 -18.95
N GLU A 12 -13.92 47.89 -17.94
CA GLU A 12 -12.47 47.81 -17.61
C GLU A 12 -12.42 47.46 -16.08
N GLU A 13 -11.42 46.86 -15.41
CA GLU A 13 -10.07 46.29 -15.62
C GLU A 13 -9.94 45.02 -14.71
N ARG A 14 -8.93 44.13 -14.69
CA ARG A 14 -7.57 44.04 -15.28
C ARG A 14 -6.38 44.77 -14.63
N GLU A 15 -6.21 44.61 -13.31
CA GLU A 15 -4.88 44.51 -12.69
C GLU A 15 -4.77 43.17 -11.93
N GLY A 16 -3.60 42.55 -11.78
CA GLY A 16 -2.25 42.91 -12.27
C GLY A 16 -1.19 42.22 -11.40
N GLU A 17 0.04 42.08 -11.92
CA GLU A 17 1.29 41.77 -11.18
C GLU A 17 1.24 40.54 -10.22
N ASP A 18 1.67 39.34 -10.61
CA ASP A 18 3.00 38.90 -11.08
C ASP A 18 4.12 38.89 -10.01
N ALA A 19 4.98 37.88 -10.14
CA ALA A 19 5.98 37.43 -9.16
C ALA A 19 7.17 38.42 -9.00
N PRO A 20 7.99 38.33 -7.92
CA PRO A 20 9.03 37.29 -7.90
C PRO A 20 9.52 36.77 -6.52
N ARG A 21 10.27 35.63 -6.60
CA ARG A 21 11.55 35.27 -5.92
C ARG A 21 11.88 35.93 -4.56
N GLU A 22 12.45 35.24 -3.57
CA GLU A 22 13.80 34.65 -3.68
C GLU A 22 14.15 33.64 -2.54
N ALA A 23 15.40 33.19 -2.49
CA ALA A 23 15.90 32.12 -1.62
C ALA A 23 16.33 32.57 -0.21
N ARG A 24 16.43 31.61 0.72
CA ARG A 24 17.34 31.65 1.90
C ARG A 24 17.59 30.25 2.49
N GLY A 25 18.86 29.86 2.55
CA GLY A 25 19.36 29.00 3.64
C GLY A 25 19.83 29.88 4.81
N GLY A 26 20.19 29.37 5.99
CA GLY A 26 20.29 27.98 6.46
C GLY A 26 21.24 27.90 7.69
N ARG A 27 21.73 26.69 8.02
CA ARG A 27 22.72 26.36 9.09
C ARG A 27 22.17 26.23 10.53
N GLY A 28 22.90 25.43 11.33
CA GLY A 28 22.68 25.19 12.77
C GLY A 28 22.07 23.81 13.10
N GLY A 29 22.71 22.88 13.81
CA GLY A 29 24.12 22.80 14.21
C GLY A 29 24.37 22.22 15.62
N ALA A 30 24.48 20.89 15.76
CA ALA A 30 25.03 20.23 16.96
C ALA A 30 25.65 18.86 16.60
N VAL A 31 26.97 18.70 16.59
CA VAL A 31 27.88 18.34 17.72
C VAL A 31 27.47 17.15 18.60
N ARG A 32 28.26 16.06 18.50
CA ARG A 32 28.85 15.29 19.62
C ARG A 32 29.95 14.38 19.03
N GLY A 33 31.06 14.23 19.74
CA GLY A 33 32.29 13.65 19.19
C GLY A 33 32.88 12.47 19.96
N SER A 34 33.58 11.61 19.21
CA SER A 34 34.83 10.91 19.56
C SER A 34 35.08 10.41 20.99
N ALA A 35 35.00 9.09 21.17
CA ALA A 35 36.04 8.25 21.79
C ALA A 35 35.83 6.77 21.36
N GLY A 36 36.83 5.90 21.18
CA GLY A 36 38.29 6.12 21.16
C GLY A 36 39.05 4.93 21.78
N ARG A 37 40.15 4.49 21.13
CA ARG A 37 41.04 3.34 21.51
C ARG A 37 40.39 1.96 21.26
N GLY A 38 41.14 0.85 21.10
CA GLY A 38 42.60 0.62 21.17
C GLY A 38 43.09 -0.41 20.14
N SER A 39 44.35 -0.85 20.25
CA SER A 39 45.13 -1.47 19.16
C SER A 39 45.70 -2.88 19.46
N SER A 40 46.38 -3.44 18.44
CA SER A 40 47.20 -4.68 18.42
C SER A 40 46.47 -6.03 18.28
N GLY A 41 47.03 -7.03 17.57
CA GLY A 41 48.21 -6.99 16.69
C GLY A 41 48.77 -8.38 16.30
N ARG A 42 49.84 -8.38 15.49
CA ARG A 42 50.72 -9.50 15.09
C ARG A 42 50.16 -10.61 14.20
N ASP A 43 50.48 -10.49 12.91
CA ASP A 43 51.40 -11.40 12.18
C ASP A 43 51.68 -12.81 12.74
N SER A 44 51.45 -13.83 11.91
CA SER A 44 52.46 -14.85 11.56
C SER A 44 52.01 -15.70 10.36
N GLY A 45 52.95 -16.11 9.51
CA GLY A 45 52.65 -16.66 8.18
C GLY A 45 52.30 -18.16 8.12
N GLY A 46 51.53 -18.54 7.10
CA GLY A 46 51.29 -19.93 6.70
C GLY A 46 51.49 -20.11 5.19
N ARG A 47 52.52 -20.88 4.79
CA ARG A 47 52.75 -21.22 3.38
C ARG A 47 51.96 -22.49 3.01
N GLY A 48 51.12 -22.41 1.99
CA GLY A 48 50.42 -23.54 1.38
C GLY A 48 50.57 -23.51 -0.14
N THR A 49 51.00 -24.62 -0.74
CA THR A 49 51.38 -24.70 -2.15
C THR A 49 50.42 -25.53 -3.00
N GLY A 50 50.22 -25.13 -4.26
CA GLY A 50 49.70 -26.01 -5.32
C GLY A 50 48.29 -25.66 -5.79
N GLY A 51 48.07 -25.74 -7.10
CA GLY A 51 46.78 -25.42 -7.73
C GLY A 51 46.92 -24.74 -9.09
N ARG A 52 47.47 -25.43 -10.10
CA ARG A 52 47.43 -24.93 -11.48
C ARG A 52 46.04 -25.20 -12.06
N GLY A 53 45.29 -24.15 -12.36
CA GLY A 53 44.03 -24.21 -13.12
C GLY A 53 44.03 -23.09 -14.16
N SER A 54 44.04 -23.44 -15.44
CA SER A 54 44.09 -22.49 -16.56
C SER A 54 42.71 -22.15 -17.10
N SER A 55 42.66 -21.14 -17.98
CA SER A 55 41.61 -20.90 -18.99
C SER A 55 40.18 -20.59 -18.48
N GLY A 56 39.38 -19.92 -19.32
CA GLY A 56 37.92 -19.90 -19.15
C GLY A 56 37.34 -18.93 -18.12
N ARG A 57 37.90 -17.73 -17.92
CA ARG A 57 37.05 -16.58 -17.51
C ARG A 57 36.39 -16.00 -18.74
N ASP A 58 35.43 -16.74 -19.29
CA ASP A 58 34.56 -16.25 -20.34
C ASP A 58 33.86 -14.99 -19.84
N ALA A 59 34.10 -13.89 -20.54
CA ALA A 59 33.37 -12.65 -20.35
C ALA A 59 31.97 -12.83 -20.96
N GLY A 60 31.15 -13.66 -20.31
CA GLY A 60 29.78 -13.97 -20.69
C GLY A 60 29.06 -12.66 -20.96
N GLY A 61 28.78 -12.41 -22.24
CA GLY A 61 28.30 -11.12 -22.71
C GLY A 61 27.07 -10.73 -21.92
N ARG A 62 27.04 -9.50 -21.40
CA ARG A 62 25.84 -8.94 -20.78
C ARG A 62 24.86 -8.60 -21.91
N GLU A 63 24.28 -9.65 -22.50
CA GLU A 63 23.49 -9.60 -23.72
C GLU A 63 22.55 -8.41 -23.69
N GLY A 64 22.59 -7.62 -24.76
CA GLY A 64 21.87 -6.34 -24.83
C GLY A 64 20.42 -6.57 -24.44
N LYS A 65 20.05 -6.09 -23.25
CA LYS A 65 18.74 -6.30 -22.65
C LYS A 65 17.70 -5.66 -23.55
N LYS A 66 17.17 -6.44 -24.50
CA LYS A 66 16.33 -5.98 -25.63
C LYS A 66 15.46 -4.84 -25.16
N GLU A 67 15.63 -3.68 -25.80
CA GLU A 67 14.83 -2.52 -25.45
C GLU A 67 13.37 -2.91 -25.58
N LYS A 68 12.68 -2.95 -24.43
CA LYS A 68 11.30 -3.44 -24.39
C LYS A 68 10.49 -2.60 -25.35
N GLU A 69 9.68 -3.26 -26.17
CA GLU A 69 8.71 -2.59 -27.04
C GLU A 69 7.80 -1.66 -26.20
N PRO A 70 7.32 -0.54 -26.76
CA PRO A 70 6.44 0.39 -26.06
C PRO A 70 5.13 -0.31 -25.68
N LEU A 71 4.57 0.06 -24.53
CA LEU A 71 3.33 -0.53 -24.05
C LEU A 71 2.15 -0.25 -24.99
N THR A 72 1.71 -1.30 -25.69
CA THR A 72 0.49 -1.33 -26.50
C THR A 72 -0.73 -1.71 -25.65
N GLU A 73 -1.94 -1.48 -26.17
CA GLU A 73 -3.19 -1.93 -25.53
C GLU A 73 -3.19 -3.44 -25.25
N ALA A 74 -2.69 -4.25 -26.20
CA ALA A 74 -2.55 -5.69 -26.03
C ALA A 74 -1.61 -6.03 -24.86
N GLY A 75 -0.45 -5.36 -24.77
CA GLY A 75 0.49 -5.52 -23.65
C GLY A 75 0.01 -4.89 -22.32
N LEU A 76 -1.05 -4.07 -22.35
CA LEU A 76 -1.76 -3.57 -21.16
C LEU A 76 -2.75 -4.63 -20.66
N ALA A 77 -3.56 -5.19 -21.57
CA ALA A 77 -4.50 -6.28 -21.27
C ALA A 77 -3.77 -7.53 -20.79
N GLU A 78 -2.71 -7.95 -21.48
CA GLU A 78 -1.87 -9.08 -21.05
C GLU A 78 -1.25 -8.84 -19.67
N ALA A 79 -0.79 -7.61 -19.38
CA ALA A 79 -0.25 -7.26 -18.08
C ALA A 79 -1.31 -7.21 -16.97
N ALA A 80 -2.57 -6.89 -17.29
CA ALA A 80 -3.69 -6.96 -16.36
C ALA A 80 -4.03 -8.42 -16.02
N LEU A 81 -4.17 -9.28 -17.04
CA LEU A 81 -4.45 -10.71 -16.86
C LEU A 81 -3.31 -11.43 -16.13
N ASN A 82 -2.05 -11.17 -16.49
CA ASN A 82 -0.88 -11.70 -15.78
C ASN A 82 -0.76 -11.23 -14.32
N TYR A 83 -1.35 -10.07 -13.97
CA TYR A 83 -1.44 -9.63 -12.58
C TYR A 83 -2.56 -10.37 -11.83
N LEU A 84 -3.75 -10.46 -12.42
CA LEU A 84 -4.92 -11.12 -11.81
C LEU A 84 -4.72 -12.63 -11.64
N ASN A 85 -4.02 -13.30 -12.56
CA ASN A 85 -3.59 -14.70 -12.45
C ASN A 85 -2.67 -14.98 -11.25
N ARG A 86 -2.16 -13.94 -10.55
CA ARG A 86 -1.27 -14.05 -9.39
C ARG A 86 -1.81 -13.37 -8.14
N TYR A 87 -2.66 -12.36 -8.27
CA TYR A 87 -3.13 -11.53 -7.17
C TYR A 87 -4.62 -11.16 -7.35
N ASP A 88 -5.44 -11.46 -6.35
CA ASP A 88 -6.78 -10.89 -6.26
C ASP A 88 -6.68 -9.37 -6.07
N ALA A 89 -7.50 -8.60 -6.79
CA ALA A 89 -7.38 -7.15 -6.87
C ALA A 89 -8.72 -6.46 -7.11
N SER A 90 -8.91 -5.30 -6.48
CA SER A 90 -9.98 -4.37 -6.81
C SER A 90 -9.71 -3.59 -8.09
N PHE A 91 -10.76 -3.04 -8.71
CA PHE A 91 -10.72 -2.12 -9.86
C PHE A 91 -9.66 -1.03 -9.63
N GLN A 92 -9.79 -0.29 -8.52
CA GLN A 92 -8.88 0.80 -8.15
C GLN A 92 -7.48 0.32 -7.74
N GLY A 93 -7.36 -0.93 -7.27
CA GLY A 93 -6.07 -1.59 -7.04
C GLY A 93 -5.34 -1.85 -8.35
N LEU A 94 -6.03 -2.40 -9.35
CA LEU A 94 -5.48 -2.71 -10.67
C LEU A 94 -5.21 -1.45 -11.49
N ARG A 95 -6.10 -0.44 -11.46
CA ARG A 95 -5.86 0.91 -12.03
C ARG A 95 -4.50 1.45 -11.57
N ARG A 96 -4.25 1.41 -10.26
CA ARG A 96 -3.00 1.87 -9.64
C ARG A 96 -1.79 0.98 -9.99
N VAL A 97 -1.97 -0.26 -10.44
CA VAL A 97 -0.89 -1.12 -10.96
C VAL A 97 -0.56 -0.75 -12.41
N LEU A 98 -1.59 -0.60 -13.25
CA LEU A 98 -1.47 -0.32 -14.69
C LEU A 98 -0.93 1.10 -14.96
N LEU A 99 -1.43 2.12 -14.25
CA LEU A 99 -0.89 3.48 -14.36
C LEU A 99 0.58 3.57 -13.94
N ARG A 100 0.98 2.83 -12.89
CA ARG A 100 2.41 2.69 -12.53
C ARG A 100 3.21 1.85 -13.52
N LYS A 101 2.60 1.14 -14.47
CA LYS A 101 3.29 0.47 -15.58
C LYS A 101 3.53 1.48 -16.71
N ILE A 102 2.49 2.21 -17.13
CA ILE A 102 2.57 3.32 -18.09
C ILE A 102 3.64 4.35 -17.66
N ALA A 103 3.57 4.83 -16.42
CA ALA A 103 4.51 5.82 -15.88
C ALA A 103 5.98 5.33 -15.71
N ARG A 104 6.27 4.04 -15.95
CA ARG A 104 7.66 3.52 -16.01
C ARG A 104 8.20 3.41 -17.44
N ASP A 105 7.32 3.32 -18.43
CA ASP A 105 7.68 3.35 -19.84
C ASP A 105 7.80 4.81 -20.36
N GLY A 106 7.19 5.76 -19.64
CA GLY A 106 7.34 7.20 -19.89
C GLY A 106 6.71 7.65 -21.21
N ASP A 107 7.32 8.61 -21.89
CA ASP A 107 6.86 9.16 -23.18
C ASP A 107 6.78 8.12 -24.31
N ARG A 108 7.32 6.92 -24.08
CA ARG A 108 7.19 5.77 -24.99
C ARG A 108 5.83 5.09 -24.92
N ALA A 109 5.07 5.25 -23.84
CA ALA A 109 3.73 4.69 -23.70
C ALA A 109 2.72 5.59 -24.41
N LYS A 110 2.07 5.08 -25.47
CA LYS A 110 0.98 5.78 -26.19
C LYS A 110 -0.38 5.64 -25.50
N LEU A 111 -0.40 5.30 -24.22
CA LEU A 111 -1.61 5.01 -23.43
C LEU A 111 -1.74 6.03 -22.30
N THR A 112 -2.95 6.54 -22.11
CA THR A 112 -3.31 7.49 -21.06
C THR A 112 -4.03 6.77 -19.91
N GLU A 113 -4.71 7.52 -19.03
CA GLU A 113 -5.60 6.90 -18.05
C GLU A 113 -6.89 6.33 -18.68
N LYS A 114 -7.32 6.84 -19.84
CA LYS A 114 -8.58 6.42 -20.49
C LYS A 114 -8.54 4.97 -20.94
N GLU A 115 -7.47 4.56 -21.61
CA GLU A 115 -7.28 3.20 -22.12
C GLU A 115 -7.13 2.19 -20.97
N VAL A 116 -6.69 2.65 -19.78
CA VAL A 116 -6.73 1.87 -18.54
C VAL A 116 -8.17 1.70 -18.05
N ASP A 117 -8.94 2.78 -17.95
CA ASP A 117 -10.33 2.72 -17.45
C ASP A 117 -11.25 1.95 -18.41
N GLU A 118 -11.10 2.10 -19.73
CA GLU A 118 -11.82 1.33 -20.75
C GLU A 118 -11.44 -0.16 -20.74
N LEU A 119 -10.20 -0.51 -20.36
CA LEU A 119 -9.82 -1.90 -20.10
C LEU A 119 -10.47 -2.43 -18.81
N LEU A 120 -10.46 -1.65 -17.73
CA LEU A 120 -11.04 -2.05 -16.45
C LEU A 120 -12.55 -2.25 -16.52
N LEU A 121 -13.29 -1.35 -17.20
CA LEU A 121 -14.73 -1.48 -17.44
C LEU A 121 -15.07 -2.76 -18.24
N ARG A 122 -14.23 -3.15 -19.20
CA ARG A 122 -14.38 -4.43 -19.93
C ARG A 122 -14.12 -5.65 -19.03
N LEU A 123 -13.14 -5.58 -18.13
CA LEU A 123 -12.83 -6.65 -17.17
C LEU A 123 -13.88 -6.78 -16.06
N GLU A 124 -14.49 -5.67 -15.64
CA GLU A 124 -15.61 -5.63 -14.69
C GLU A 124 -16.92 -6.13 -15.34
N GLY A 125 -17.24 -5.64 -16.54
CA GLY A 125 -18.41 -6.11 -17.31
C GLY A 125 -18.37 -7.60 -17.69
N SER A 126 -17.18 -8.21 -17.70
CA SER A 126 -16.98 -9.66 -17.89
C SER A 126 -16.78 -10.44 -16.58
N ARG A 127 -16.94 -9.79 -15.40
CA ARG A 127 -16.71 -10.33 -14.05
C ARG A 127 -15.32 -10.95 -13.81
N VAL A 128 -14.32 -10.53 -14.58
CA VAL A 128 -12.91 -10.83 -14.33
C VAL A 128 -12.38 -10.00 -13.15
N ILE A 129 -12.94 -8.80 -12.95
CA ILE A 129 -12.86 -8.00 -11.73
C ILE A 129 -14.23 -8.03 -11.05
N ASP A 130 -14.24 -8.12 -9.72
CA ASP A 130 -15.45 -8.09 -8.89
C ASP A 130 -15.09 -7.49 -7.52
N ASP A 131 -15.39 -6.20 -7.35
CA ASP A 131 -15.04 -5.45 -6.13
C ASP A 131 -15.89 -5.91 -4.91
N GLN A 132 -17.08 -6.48 -5.13
CA GLN A 132 -17.90 -7.07 -4.06
C GLN A 132 -17.25 -8.36 -3.56
N ARG A 133 -16.98 -9.32 -4.43
CA ARG A 133 -16.28 -10.57 -4.10
C ARG A 133 -14.91 -10.29 -3.46
N TYR A 134 -14.20 -9.26 -3.94
CA TYR A 134 -12.95 -8.82 -3.33
C TYR A 134 -13.16 -8.26 -1.91
N ALA A 135 -14.20 -7.44 -1.70
CA ALA A 135 -14.52 -6.87 -0.40
C ALA A 135 -14.93 -7.93 0.64
N GLU A 136 -15.76 -8.89 0.25
CA GLU A 136 -16.15 -10.06 1.06
C GLU A 136 -14.92 -10.90 1.44
N ASN A 137 -14.09 -11.27 0.45
CA ASN A 137 -12.86 -12.03 0.67
C ASN A 137 -11.86 -11.29 1.58
N LEU A 138 -11.67 -9.98 1.39
CA LEU A 138 -10.78 -9.18 2.22
C LEU A 138 -11.31 -9.04 3.66
N THR A 139 -12.62 -8.92 3.82
CA THR A 139 -13.32 -8.88 5.12
C THR A 139 -13.10 -10.18 5.89
N ALA A 140 -13.40 -11.34 5.30
CA ALA A 140 -13.14 -12.65 5.91
C ALA A 140 -11.66 -12.87 6.26
N ASN A 141 -10.74 -12.45 5.37
CA ASN A 141 -9.29 -12.49 5.60
C ASN A 141 -8.79 -11.57 6.72
N LEU A 142 -9.53 -10.51 7.05
CA LEU A 142 -9.22 -9.60 8.15
C LEU A 142 -9.87 -10.05 9.46
N ARG A 143 -11.10 -10.58 9.42
CA ARG A 143 -11.77 -11.23 10.57
C ARG A 143 -10.99 -12.41 11.11
N SER A 144 -10.50 -13.31 10.25
CA SER A 144 -9.66 -14.44 10.67
C SER A 144 -8.35 -14.02 11.37
N ARG A 145 -7.91 -12.76 11.19
CA ARG A 145 -6.73 -12.16 11.83
C ARG A 145 -7.09 -11.32 13.07
N GLY A 146 -8.38 -11.17 13.39
CA GLY A 146 -8.87 -10.37 14.51
C GLY A 146 -8.82 -8.86 14.25
N ALA A 147 -9.30 -8.40 13.09
CA ALA A 147 -9.53 -6.99 12.82
C ALA A 147 -10.96 -6.57 13.22
N SER A 148 -11.12 -5.30 13.62
CA SER A 148 -12.44 -4.70 13.89
C SER A 148 -13.15 -4.29 12.61
N SER A 149 -14.47 -4.11 12.71
CA SER A 149 -15.33 -3.57 11.65
C SER A 149 -14.80 -2.22 11.14
N ARG A 150 -14.38 -1.34 12.06
CA ARG A 150 -13.77 -0.03 11.74
C ARG A 150 -12.48 -0.19 10.93
N LYS A 151 -11.64 -1.17 11.25
CA LYS A 151 -10.36 -1.41 10.56
C LYS A 151 -10.55 -2.09 9.20
N ILE A 152 -11.58 -2.92 9.06
CA ILE A 152 -12.01 -3.50 7.78
C ILE A 152 -12.52 -2.38 6.85
N ALA A 153 -13.45 -1.55 7.29
CA ALA A 153 -13.97 -0.42 6.50
C ALA A 153 -12.87 0.55 6.04
N MET A 154 -11.90 0.87 6.89
CA MET A 154 -10.73 1.66 6.50
C MET A 154 -9.88 0.96 5.42
N LYS A 155 -9.68 -0.36 5.51
CA LYS A 155 -8.91 -1.13 4.52
C LYS A 155 -9.64 -1.31 3.19
N LEU A 156 -10.97 -1.42 3.20
CA LEU A 156 -11.78 -1.41 1.98
C LEU A 156 -11.64 -0.05 1.26
N ARG A 157 -11.73 1.07 2.00
CA ARG A 157 -11.51 2.41 1.45
C ARG A 157 -10.09 2.62 0.91
N GLU A 158 -9.05 2.12 1.58
CA GLU A 158 -7.66 2.16 1.06
C GLU A 158 -7.48 1.42 -0.29
N ARG A 159 -8.31 0.39 -0.52
CA ARG A 159 -8.37 -0.38 -1.78
C ARG A 159 -9.27 0.26 -2.85
N GLY A 160 -9.97 1.35 -2.53
CA GLY A 160 -10.88 2.05 -3.42
C GLY A 160 -12.21 1.35 -3.65
N ILE A 161 -12.62 0.44 -2.76
CA ILE A 161 -13.94 -0.21 -2.79
C ILE A 161 -15.03 0.84 -2.54
N GLN A 162 -16.10 0.78 -3.33
CA GLN A 162 -17.27 1.65 -3.19
C GLN A 162 -18.06 1.36 -1.90
N ALA A 163 -18.83 2.36 -1.44
CA ALA A 163 -19.64 2.20 -0.22
C ALA A 163 -20.62 1.02 -0.33
N SER A 164 -21.32 0.91 -1.46
CA SER A 164 -22.24 -0.19 -1.80
C SER A 164 -21.67 -1.57 -1.50
N ASP A 165 -20.44 -1.82 -1.95
CA ASP A 165 -19.83 -3.16 -1.94
C ASP A 165 -19.10 -3.42 -0.61
N ALA A 166 -18.66 -2.36 0.07
CA ALA A 166 -18.23 -2.43 1.46
C ALA A 166 -19.40 -2.72 2.43
N ASP A 167 -20.59 -2.20 2.16
CA ASP A 167 -21.79 -2.46 2.97
C ASP A 167 -22.33 -3.88 2.74
N LYS A 168 -22.41 -4.39 1.49
CA LYS A 168 -22.69 -5.81 1.22
C LYS A 168 -21.68 -6.75 1.92
N ALA A 169 -20.38 -6.44 1.84
CA ALA A 169 -19.35 -7.21 2.52
C ALA A 169 -19.50 -7.21 4.05
N ARG A 170 -20.12 -6.17 4.61
CA ARG A 170 -20.50 -6.08 6.03
C ARG A 170 -21.80 -6.82 6.36
N GLU A 171 -22.78 -6.87 5.45
CA GLU A 171 -24.02 -7.66 5.61
C GLU A 171 -23.74 -9.17 5.61
N THR A 172 -22.76 -9.62 4.81
CA THR A 172 -22.31 -11.02 4.80
C THR A 172 -21.42 -11.39 5.99
N ASP A 173 -20.88 -10.41 6.72
CA ASP A 173 -19.90 -10.60 7.80
C ASP A 173 -20.58 -10.97 9.14
N ARG A 174 -20.61 -12.27 9.42
CA ARG A 174 -21.23 -12.84 10.62
C ARG A 174 -20.36 -12.76 11.89
N VAL A 175 -19.13 -12.22 11.82
CA VAL A 175 -18.20 -12.23 12.95
C VAL A 175 -18.28 -10.93 13.75
N SER A 176 -18.70 -11.00 15.01
CA SER A 176 -18.79 -9.82 15.86
C SER A 176 -17.41 -9.21 16.17
N ASP A 177 -17.39 -7.91 16.48
CA ASP A 177 -16.18 -7.24 16.94
C ASP A 177 -15.62 -7.85 18.24
N LEU A 178 -16.47 -8.47 19.08
CA LEU A 178 -16.05 -9.18 20.30
C LEU A 178 -15.32 -10.50 19.99
N GLU A 179 -15.84 -11.30 19.06
CA GLU A 179 -15.18 -12.53 18.61
C GLU A 179 -13.87 -12.23 17.86
N ALA A 180 -13.85 -11.18 17.04
CA ALA A 180 -12.64 -10.71 16.38
C ALA A 180 -11.59 -10.20 17.40
N ALA A 181 -12.01 -9.49 18.44
CA ALA A 181 -11.13 -9.02 19.51
C ALA A 181 -10.58 -10.20 20.36
N ARG A 182 -11.44 -11.15 20.76
CA ARG A 182 -11.02 -12.40 21.43
C ARG A 182 -10.07 -13.23 20.55
N THR A 183 -10.31 -13.28 19.23
CA THR A 183 -9.42 -13.93 18.25
C THR A 183 -8.05 -13.25 18.18
N TYR A 184 -8.01 -11.92 18.13
CA TYR A 184 -6.76 -11.16 18.18
C TYR A 184 -6.00 -11.37 19.49
N ALA A 185 -6.70 -11.29 20.64
CA ALA A 185 -6.13 -11.49 21.96
C ALA A 185 -5.48 -12.87 22.10
N ARG A 186 -6.17 -13.92 21.64
CA ARG A 186 -5.67 -15.30 21.58
C ARG A 186 -4.44 -15.42 20.67
N LYS A 187 -4.51 -14.92 19.43
CA LYS A 187 -3.40 -15.00 18.45
C LYS A 187 -2.17 -14.16 18.82
N ARG A 188 -2.32 -13.12 19.66
CA ARG A 188 -1.20 -12.35 20.23
C ARG A 188 -0.79 -12.77 21.63
N ARG A 189 -1.47 -13.77 22.21
CA ARG A 189 -1.29 -14.30 23.58
C ARG A 189 -1.33 -13.19 24.64
N LEU A 190 -2.26 -12.23 24.53
CA LEU A 190 -2.26 -11.03 25.38
C LEU A 190 -2.31 -11.37 26.88
N ALA A 191 -3.18 -12.29 27.30
CA ALA A 191 -3.31 -12.75 28.68
C ALA A 191 -2.12 -13.58 29.21
N SER A 192 -1.20 -14.01 28.33
CA SER A 192 0.07 -14.68 28.71
C SER A 192 1.29 -13.78 28.50
N ARG A 193 1.10 -12.57 27.97
CA ARG A 193 2.13 -11.56 27.69
C ARG A 193 2.11 -10.41 28.69
N TYR A 194 0.96 -10.17 29.32
CA TYR A 194 0.70 -9.07 30.22
C TYR A 194 -0.01 -9.60 31.47
N ASN A 195 0.40 -9.16 32.65
CA ASN A 195 -0.48 -9.30 33.81
C ASN A 195 -1.73 -8.42 33.59
N LEU A 196 -2.93 -9.00 33.66
CA LEU A 196 -4.18 -8.26 33.50
C LEU A 196 -4.71 -7.66 34.82
N GLU A 197 -4.10 -8.02 35.95
CA GLU A 197 -4.38 -7.46 37.28
C GLU A 197 -3.61 -6.16 37.52
N ASP A 198 -2.38 -6.02 36.98
CA ASP A 198 -1.64 -4.75 36.98
C ASP A 198 -2.32 -3.75 36.02
N PRO A 199 -2.76 -2.57 36.50
CA PRO A 199 -3.32 -1.53 35.65
C PRO A 199 -2.40 -1.09 34.50
N ALA A 200 -1.07 -1.08 34.69
CA ALA A 200 -0.14 -0.62 33.66
C ALA A 200 0.03 -1.65 32.53
N GLU A 201 0.19 -2.93 32.84
CA GLU A 201 0.21 -4.05 31.88
C GLU A 201 -1.15 -4.27 31.20
N ARG A 202 -2.25 -4.19 31.95
CA ARG A 202 -3.63 -4.21 31.41
C ARG A 202 -3.83 -3.09 30.38
N GLN A 203 -3.29 -1.90 30.63
CA GLN A 203 -3.36 -0.79 29.66
C GLN A 203 -2.48 -1.04 28.42
N LYS A 204 -1.35 -1.76 28.52
CA LYS A 204 -0.57 -2.21 27.34
C LYS A 204 -1.39 -3.18 26.48
N ALA A 205 -2.14 -4.09 27.10
CA ALA A 205 -3.03 -5.05 26.42
C ALA A 205 -4.22 -4.34 25.72
N LEU A 206 -4.92 -3.43 26.43
CA LEU A 206 -6.00 -2.62 25.87
C LEU A 206 -5.51 -1.76 24.69
N ALA A 207 -4.35 -1.12 24.81
CA ALA A 207 -3.75 -0.35 23.73
C ALA A 207 -3.39 -1.22 22.50
N ALA A 208 -3.09 -2.51 22.69
CA ALA A 208 -2.87 -3.44 21.58
C ALA A 208 -4.14 -3.79 20.81
N LEU A 209 -5.31 -3.77 21.46
CA LEU A 209 -6.64 -3.92 20.85
C LEU A 209 -7.11 -2.61 20.21
N ALA A 210 -6.89 -1.46 20.85
CA ALA A 210 -7.20 -0.14 20.28
C ALA A 210 -6.46 0.10 18.96
N ARG A 211 -5.20 -0.37 18.82
CA ARG A 211 -4.45 -0.35 17.54
C ARG A 211 -5.02 -1.29 16.45
N GLN A 212 -5.96 -2.17 16.78
CA GLN A 212 -6.78 -2.91 15.81
C GLN A 212 -8.14 -2.26 15.54
N GLY A 213 -8.45 -1.11 16.16
CA GLY A 213 -9.65 -0.32 15.92
C GLY A 213 -10.90 -0.81 16.63
N PHE A 214 -10.76 -1.64 17.67
CA PHE A 214 -11.87 -2.01 18.56
C PHE A 214 -12.26 -0.85 19.48
N SER A 215 -13.52 -0.80 19.91
CA SER A 215 -13.96 0.14 20.96
C SER A 215 -13.36 -0.24 22.32
N PHE A 216 -13.35 0.71 23.26
CA PHE A 216 -12.85 0.45 24.62
C PHE A 216 -13.67 -0.65 25.32
N GLU A 217 -14.99 -0.62 25.21
CA GLU A 217 -15.90 -1.63 25.77
C GLU A 217 -15.61 -3.04 25.22
N VAL A 218 -15.50 -3.17 23.88
CA VAL A 218 -15.15 -4.45 23.24
C VAL A 218 -13.75 -4.91 23.67
N ALA A 219 -12.78 -4.00 23.78
CA ALA A 219 -11.43 -4.35 24.22
C ALA A 219 -11.39 -4.83 25.68
N VAL A 220 -12.21 -4.26 26.57
CA VAL A 220 -12.38 -4.75 27.95
C VAL A 220 -13.07 -6.12 27.98
N ARG A 221 -14.20 -6.28 27.28
CA ARG A 221 -14.95 -7.56 27.20
C ARG A 221 -14.18 -8.70 26.53
N ALA A 222 -13.19 -8.38 25.70
CA ALA A 222 -12.28 -9.34 25.07
C ALA A 222 -11.05 -9.73 25.91
N LEU A 223 -10.78 -9.02 27.02
CA LEU A 223 -9.73 -9.32 27.99
C LEU A 223 -10.26 -9.84 29.33
N ALA A 224 -11.56 -9.71 29.59
CA ALA A 224 -12.23 -10.43 30.67
C ALA A 224 -12.05 -11.95 30.51
N PRO A 225 -12.02 -12.73 31.61
CA PRO A 225 -12.12 -14.19 31.52
C PRO A 225 -13.39 -14.57 30.75
N VAL A 226 -13.35 -15.73 30.09
CA VAL A 226 -14.57 -16.32 29.54
C VAL A 226 -15.19 -17.10 30.70
N GLU A 227 -16.32 -16.61 31.21
CA GLU A 227 -17.22 -17.46 31.96
C GLU A 227 -17.80 -18.46 30.96
N GLU A 228 -17.51 -19.75 31.15
CA GLU A 228 -17.97 -20.85 30.30
C GLU A 228 -19.26 -21.40 30.93
N GLU A 229 -20.39 -21.16 30.26
CA GLU A 229 -21.69 -21.83 30.48
C GLU A 229 -21.78 -23.14 29.68
#